data_AF-A0A1F9BHK2-F1
#
_entry.id   AF-A0A1F9BHK2-F1
#
_cell.length_a   1.000
_cell.length_b   1.000
_cell.length_c   1.000
_cell.angle_alpha   90.00
_cell.angle_beta   90.00
_cell.angle_gamma   90.00
#
_symmetry.space_group_name_H-M   'P 1'
#
loop_
_entity.id
_entity.type
_entity.pdbx_description
1 polymer ?
#
loop_
_entity_poly.entity_id
_entity_poly.type
_entity_poly.pdbx_seq_one_letter_code
_entity_poly.pdbx_strand_id
1 'polypeptide(L)'
;MAARILAFFLVCWIWLGTPLVAGEWSHSPPEWRSLGRGLSFTEIQVFREEEPVETLAVVKADPANNAFRVLHHQPQSITAWQKELGAPVVFNASYYCRNAQPCGLILSNGKPFGPRRNSQMRGMFVAEPKGLSPDLPRATILDLTITPISLKTLPWTQGVQSYPLLLDYKGHIRVRDSNKTAQRTVIAIDRNGNILILNTSEAYFTLYDFALFLKASALEIDSALNLDGGTEAQLYIKTEDFETFSPSSWGSRLGNLLDQPQFWLPTVVAVFPRKE
;
A
#
# COMPACT_ATOMS: atom_id res chain seq x y z
N MET A 1 2.23 33.97 -55.19
CA MET A 1 1.52 34.06 -53.90
C MET A 1 1.82 32.79 -53.12
N ALA A 2 2.76 32.83 -52.18
CA ALA A 2 3.16 31.68 -51.39
C ALA A 2 2.44 31.70 -50.04
N ALA A 3 1.64 30.67 -49.76
CA ALA A 3 0.93 30.50 -48.50
C ALA A 3 1.91 30.01 -47.42
N ARG A 4 2.08 30.80 -46.35
CA ARG A 4 2.81 30.42 -45.15
C ARG A 4 1.91 29.59 -44.26
N ILE A 5 2.27 28.32 -44.05
CA ILE A 5 1.67 27.45 -43.03
C ILE A 5 2.30 27.84 -41.69
N LEU A 6 1.51 28.44 -40.79
CA LEU A 6 1.89 28.61 -39.39
C LEU A 6 1.69 27.27 -38.66
N ALA A 7 2.79 26.65 -38.25
CA ALA A 7 2.77 25.55 -37.29
C ALA A 7 2.60 26.15 -35.89
N PHE A 8 1.44 25.90 -35.27
CA PHE A 8 1.24 26.15 -33.84
C PHE A 8 1.95 25.05 -33.05
N PHE A 9 3.09 25.37 -32.43
CA PHE A 9 3.68 24.53 -31.40
C PHE A 9 2.91 24.77 -30.09
N LEU A 10 2.12 23.78 -29.71
CA LEU A 10 1.44 23.71 -28.42
C LEU A 10 2.49 23.28 -27.39
N VAL A 11 3.06 24.27 -26.68
CA VAL A 11 3.95 24.00 -25.55
C VAL A 11 3.08 23.57 -24.38
N CYS A 12 3.01 22.26 -24.10
CA CYS A 12 2.47 21.75 -22.85
C CYS A 12 3.38 22.20 -21.71
N TRP A 13 2.91 23.16 -20.91
CA TRP A 13 3.54 23.49 -19.64
C TRP A 13 3.19 22.39 -18.64
N ILE A 14 4.13 21.48 -18.39
CA ILE A 14 4.05 20.58 -17.24
C ILE A 14 4.30 21.45 -16.02
N TRP A 15 3.26 21.70 -15.24
CA TRP A 15 3.35 22.43 -13.98
C TRP A 15 4.02 21.50 -12.95
N LEU A 16 5.36 21.47 -12.95
CA LEU A 16 6.13 20.75 -11.93
C LEU A 16 6.11 21.62 -10.66
N GLY A 17 5.21 21.33 -9.72
CA GLY A 17 5.23 21.93 -8.39
C GLY A 17 6.59 21.76 -7.72
N THR A 18 6.97 22.67 -6.83
CA THR A 18 8.29 22.63 -6.18
C THR A 18 8.45 21.33 -5.37
N PRO A 19 9.54 20.58 -5.56
CA PRO A 19 9.76 19.33 -4.84
C PRO A 19 9.81 19.59 -3.32
N LEU A 20 9.14 18.72 -2.55
CA LEU A 20 9.13 18.77 -1.09
C LEU A 20 10.32 17.97 -0.57
N VAL A 21 11.17 18.61 0.23
CA VAL A 21 12.41 18.02 0.77
C VAL A 21 12.10 17.01 1.88
N ALA A 22 12.73 15.84 1.79
CA ALA A 22 12.61 14.70 2.69
C ALA A 22 14.02 14.12 3.01
N GLY A 23 14.91 14.95 3.56
CA GLY A 23 16.32 14.59 3.77
C GLY A 23 17.11 14.63 2.47
N GLU A 24 17.83 13.55 2.12
CA GLU A 24 18.48 13.37 0.80
C GLU A 24 17.48 13.14 -0.35
N TRP A 25 16.22 12.95 -0.01
CA TRP A 25 15.14 12.67 -0.95
C TRP A 25 14.26 13.90 -1.13
N SER A 26 13.53 13.95 -2.23
CA SER A 26 12.38 14.83 -2.35
C SER A 26 11.27 14.15 -3.15
N HIS A 27 10.07 14.70 -3.14
CA HIS A 27 9.00 14.22 -4.02
C HIS A 27 8.16 15.36 -4.59
N SER A 28 7.50 15.11 -5.71
CA SER A 28 6.50 16.04 -6.24
C SER A 28 5.36 16.22 -5.21
N PRO A 29 4.76 17.41 -5.10
CA PRO A 29 3.59 17.60 -4.25
C PRO A 29 2.48 16.57 -4.59
N PRO A 30 1.83 15.96 -3.59
CA PRO A 30 0.75 15.01 -3.85
C PRO A 30 -0.49 15.73 -4.39
N GLU A 31 -0.88 15.37 -5.61
CA GLU A 31 -2.14 15.81 -6.22
C GLU A 31 -3.22 14.77 -5.95
N TRP A 32 -3.98 14.98 -4.86
CA TRP A 32 -4.98 14.01 -4.42
C TRP A 32 -6.24 14.05 -5.29
N ARG A 33 -6.50 12.92 -5.97
CA ARG A 33 -7.79 12.61 -6.59
C ARG A 33 -8.72 11.97 -5.57
N SER A 34 -9.96 12.45 -5.48
CA SER A 34 -11.01 11.78 -4.70
C SER A 34 -11.48 10.51 -5.42
N LEU A 35 -11.54 9.39 -4.71
CA LEU A 35 -12.15 8.13 -5.17
C LEU A 35 -13.50 7.87 -4.49
N GLY A 36 -13.89 8.74 -3.54
CA GLY A 36 -15.06 8.57 -2.69
C GLY A 36 -14.85 9.24 -1.34
N ARG A 37 -15.87 9.17 -0.47
CA ARG A 37 -15.82 9.77 0.86
C ARG A 37 -14.66 9.20 1.69
N GLY A 38 -13.70 10.05 2.04
CA GLY A 38 -12.52 9.65 2.82
C GLY A 38 -11.57 8.70 2.09
N LEU A 39 -11.69 8.53 0.77
CA LEU A 39 -10.81 7.68 -0.04
C LEU A 39 -10.22 8.52 -1.16
N SER A 40 -8.89 8.52 -1.25
CA SER A 40 -8.17 9.34 -2.23
C SER A 40 -6.93 8.63 -2.76
N PHE A 41 -6.49 9.05 -3.94
CA PHE A 41 -5.34 8.49 -4.64
C PHE A 41 -4.46 9.61 -5.20
N THR A 42 -3.16 9.38 -5.20
CA THR A 42 -2.19 10.23 -5.89
C THR A 42 -1.01 9.38 -6.37
N GLU A 43 -0.30 9.88 -7.37
CA GLU A 43 1.03 9.39 -7.73
C GLU A 43 2.02 10.51 -7.44
N ILE A 44 3.11 10.17 -6.76
CA ILE A 44 4.21 11.11 -6.52
C ILE A 44 5.47 10.62 -7.23
N GLN A 45 6.16 11.55 -7.88
CA GLN A 45 7.51 11.31 -8.38
C GLN A 45 8.48 11.51 -7.22
N VAL A 46 9.30 10.51 -6.95
CA VAL A 46 10.39 10.58 -5.97
C VAL A 46 11.67 10.94 -6.69
N PHE A 47 12.47 11.78 -6.04
CA PHE A 47 13.75 12.26 -6.50
C PHE A 47 14.85 11.99 -5.48
N ARG A 48 16.06 11.75 -5.96
CA ARG A 48 17.30 11.73 -5.19
C ARG A 48 18.33 12.60 -5.91
N GLU A 49 18.94 13.54 -5.21
CA GLU A 49 19.89 14.48 -5.85
C GLU A 49 19.29 15.16 -7.10
N GLU A 50 18.02 15.56 -7.01
CA GLU A 50 17.22 16.17 -8.10
C GLU A 50 16.87 15.25 -9.29
N GLU A 51 17.37 14.02 -9.33
CA GLU A 51 17.06 13.05 -10.39
C GLU A 51 15.83 12.21 -10.04
N PRO A 52 14.88 11.99 -10.98
CA PRO A 52 13.72 11.13 -10.76
C PRO A 52 14.14 9.66 -10.65
N VAL A 53 13.78 9.00 -9.56
CA VAL A 53 14.23 7.63 -9.26
C VAL A 53 13.11 6.61 -9.11
N GLU A 54 11.90 7.05 -8.76
CA GLU A 54 10.78 6.15 -8.46
C GLU A 54 9.44 6.88 -8.62
N THR A 55 8.39 6.17 -9.02
CA THR A 55 7.01 6.67 -9.00
C THR A 55 6.22 5.87 -7.99
N LEU A 56 5.65 6.56 -7.00
CA LEU A 56 4.92 5.93 -5.91
C LEU A 56 3.41 6.19 -6.04
N ALA A 57 2.66 5.11 -6.19
CA ALA A 57 1.21 5.13 -6.09
C ALA A 57 0.81 5.14 -4.61
N VAL A 58 -0.02 6.10 -4.20
CA VAL A 58 -0.45 6.28 -2.81
C VAL A 58 -1.96 6.36 -2.74
N VAL A 59 -2.57 5.39 -2.07
CA VAL A 59 -3.97 5.45 -1.63
C VAL A 59 -4.00 5.94 -0.19
N LYS A 60 -4.86 6.91 0.11
CA LYS A 60 -5.13 7.38 1.47
C LYS A 60 -6.61 7.13 1.79
N ALA A 61 -6.84 6.37 2.85
CA ALA A 61 -8.16 5.93 3.29
C ALA A 61 -8.40 6.30 4.76
N ASP A 62 -9.41 7.12 5.01
CA ASP A 62 -9.93 7.39 6.34
C ASP A 62 -10.70 6.15 6.85
N PRO A 63 -10.23 5.50 7.94
CA PRO A 63 -10.88 4.30 8.46
C PRO A 63 -12.27 4.56 9.06
N ALA A 64 -12.65 5.82 9.34
CA ALA A 64 -14.00 6.19 9.76
C ALA A 64 -15.02 6.09 8.63
N ASN A 65 -14.61 6.32 7.38
CA ASN A 65 -15.46 6.27 6.20
C ASN A 65 -15.24 5.01 5.35
N ASN A 66 -14.10 4.32 5.53
CA ASN A 66 -13.72 3.15 4.75
C ASN A 66 -13.42 1.95 5.65
N ALA A 67 -13.86 0.77 5.21
CA ALA A 67 -13.63 -0.51 5.86
C ALA A 67 -12.56 -1.31 5.12
N PHE A 68 -11.75 -2.05 5.87
CA PHE A 68 -10.73 -2.94 5.32
C PHE A 68 -11.20 -4.37 5.45
N ARG A 69 -11.05 -5.19 4.41
CA ARG A 69 -11.39 -6.61 4.43
C ARG A 69 -10.19 -7.41 3.95
N VAL A 70 -9.80 -8.38 4.75
CA VAL A 70 -8.76 -9.35 4.40
C VAL A 70 -9.46 -10.59 3.88
N LEU A 71 -9.07 -11.08 2.71
CA LEU A 71 -9.63 -12.28 2.12
C LEU A 71 -8.52 -13.25 1.76
N HIS A 72 -8.71 -14.53 2.08
CA HIS A 72 -7.73 -15.60 1.86
C HIS A 72 -8.41 -16.84 1.27
N HIS A 73 -7.98 -17.28 0.09
CA HIS A 73 -8.37 -18.57 -0.49
C HIS A 73 -7.39 -19.02 -1.59
N GLN A 74 -7.86 -19.84 -2.55
CA GLN A 74 -7.07 -20.27 -3.70
C GLN A 74 -6.46 -19.05 -4.44
N PRO A 75 -5.18 -19.08 -4.82
CA PRO A 75 -4.55 -17.97 -5.50
C PRO A 75 -5.30 -17.60 -6.79
N GLN A 76 -5.49 -16.30 -7.01
CA GLN A 76 -6.02 -15.76 -8.26
C GLN A 76 -5.40 -14.39 -8.57
N SER A 77 -5.55 -13.91 -9.82
CA SER A 77 -5.05 -12.59 -10.22
C SER A 77 -5.76 -11.47 -9.45
N ILE A 78 -5.10 -10.31 -9.31
CA ILE A 78 -5.70 -9.15 -8.63
C ILE A 78 -6.95 -8.63 -9.36
N THR A 79 -7.04 -8.84 -10.68
CA THR A 79 -8.21 -8.52 -11.50
C THR A 79 -9.38 -9.46 -11.18
N ALA A 80 -9.12 -10.76 -11.01
CA ALA A 80 -10.12 -11.71 -10.57
C ALA A 80 -10.63 -11.40 -9.16
N TRP A 81 -9.72 -11.08 -8.23
CA TRP A 81 -10.08 -10.59 -6.89
C TRP A 81 -10.96 -9.34 -6.95
N GLN A 82 -10.57 -8.32 -7.72
CA GLN A 82 -11.35 -7.10 -7.82
C GLN A 82 -12.73 -7.35 -8.41
N LYS A 83 -12.83 -8.18 -9.45
CA LYS A 83 -14.11 -8.57 -10.06
C LYS A 83 -15.02 -9.31 -9.08
N GLU A 84 -14.46 -10.23 -8.29
CA GLU A 84 -15.20 -10.96 -7.26
C GLU A 84 -15.71 -10.02 -6.16
N LEU A 85 -14.86 -9.10 -5.72
CA LEU A 85 -15.10 -8.27 -4.55
C LEU A 85 -15.91 -7.01 -4.85
N GLY A 86 -15.80 -6.46 -6.07
CA GLY A 86 -16.33 -5.15 -6.43
C GLY A 86 -15.74 -4.02 -5.58
N ALA A 87 -14.54 -4.20 -5.00
CA ALA A 87 -13.91 -3.21 -4.15
C ALA A 87 -13.27 -2.09 -4.98
N PRO A 88 -13.38 -0.82 -4.55
CA PRO A 88 -12.65 0.29 -5.16
C PRO A 88 -11.14 0.13 -5.18
N VAL A 89 -10.58 -0.48 -4.14
CA VAL A 89 -9.13 -0.69 -3.99
C VAL A 89 -8.88 -2.13 -3.53
N VAL A 90 -7.99 -2.82 -4.22
CA VAL A 90 -7.48 -4.15 -3.87
C VAL A 90 -5.96 -4.12 -3.94
N PHE A 91 -5.29 -4.72 -2.98
CA PHE A 91 -3.83 -4.83 -2.98
C PHE A 91 -3.36 -6.12 -2.30
N ASN A 92 -2.11 -6.48 -2.53
CA ASN A 92 -1.53 -7.67 -1.94
C ASN A 92 -1.43 -7.59 -0.40
N ALA A 93 -1.44 -8.76 0.23
CA ALA A 93 -1.24 -8.88 1.67
C ALA A 93 0.21 -9.25 2.02
N SER A 94 0.40 -10.07 3.07
CA SER A 94 1.72 -10.49 3.55
C SER A 94 2.23 -11.76 2.86
N TYR A 95 3.47 -12.10 3.16
CA TYR A 95 4.27 -13.18 2.60
C TYR A 95 3.63 -14.56 2.65
N TYR A 96 3.93 -15.33 1.60
CA TYR A 96 3.62 -16.75 1.51
C TYR A 96 4.87 -17.60 1.57
N CYS A 97 4.71 -18.73 2.25
CA CYS A 97 5.69 -19.77 2.35
C CYS A 97 5.44 -20.77 1.21
N ARG A 98 6.33 -21.77 1.06
CA ARG A 98 6.17 -22.82 0.04
C ARG A 98 4.74 -23.41 0.12
N ASN A 99 4.10 -23.60 -1.03
CA ASN A 99 2.71 -24.08 -1.21
C ASN A 99 1.59 -23.04 -0.95
N ALA A 100 1.84 -21.75 -1.18
CA ALA A 100 0.84 -20.66 -1.08
C ALA A 100 0.19 -20.51 0.31
N GLN A 101 0.84 -21.01 1.36
CA GLN A 101 0.39 -20.86 2.74
C GLN A 101 0.95 -19.57 3.34
N PRO A 102 0.19 -18.81 4.15
CA PRO A 102 0.71 -17.60 4.78
C PRO A 102 1.91 -17.89 5.69
N CYS A 103 2.94 -17.05 5.64
CA CYS A 103 4.07 -17.15 6.58
C CYS A 103 3.77 -16.53 7.94
N GLY A 104 2.77 -15.64 8.03
CA GLY A 104 2.30 -15.03 9.28
C GLY A 104 0.82 -15.31 9.52
N LEU A 105 0.33 -14.94 10.70
CA LEU A 105 -1.09 -15.02 10.99
C LEU A 105 -1.87 -14.04 10.09
N ILE A 106 -2.88 -14.58 9.40
CA ILE A 106 -3.91 -13.82 8.69
C ILE A 106 -5.23 -13.99 9.44
N LEU A 107 -5.97 -12.90 9.61
CA LEU A 107 -7.33 -12.89 10.14
C LEU A 107 -8.28 -12.35 9.08
N SER A 108 -9.23 -13.19 8.69
CA SER A 108 -10.32 -12.81 7.78
C SER A 108 -11.65 -13.07 8.49
N ASN A 109 -12.41 -12.01 8.77
CA ASN A 109 -13.68 -12.08 9.53
C ASN A 109 -13.55 -12.86 10.87
N GLY A 110 -12.44 -12.68 11.56
CA GLY A 110 -12.13 -13.35 12.83
C GLY A 110 -11.65 -14.80 12.69
N LYS A 111 -11.63 -15.36 11.47
CA LYS A 111 -11.09 -16.68 11.18
C LYS A 111 -9.58 -16.61 10.95
N PRO A 112 -8.76 -17.32 11.74
CA PRO A 112 -7.31 -17.34 11.57
C PRO A 112 -6.86 -18.30 10.47
N PHE A 113 -5.89 -17.88 9.68
CA PHE A 113 -5.15 -18.67 8.69
C PHE A 113 -3.63 -18.51 8.92
N GLY A 114 -2.86 -19.50 8.51
CA GLY A 114 -1.40 -19.50 8.70
C GLY A 114 -0.96 -19.78 10.15
N PRO A 115 0.34 -19.66 10.44
CA PRO A 115 0.90 -19.93 11.76
C PRO A 115 0.42 -18.89 12.78
N ARG A 116 -0.09 -19.36 13.92
CA ARG A 116 -0.54 -18.49 15.03
C ARG A 116 0.62 -17.78 15.75
N ARG A 117 1.84 -18.28 15.57
CA ARG A 117 3.07 -17.72 16.14
C ARG A 117 4.16 -17.81 15.09
N ASN A 118 4.67 -16.66 14.68
CA ASN A 118 5.91 -16.55 13.94
C ASN A 118 6.71 -15.38 14.52
N SER A 119 7.81 -15.69 15.22
CA SER A 119 8.66 -14.70 15.87
C SER A 119 9.47 -13.86 14.89
N GLN A 120 9.40 -14.11 13.58
CA GLN A 120 9.97 -13.25 12.55
C GLN A 120 9.04 -12.09 12.19
N MET A 121 7.72 -12.23 12.36
CA MET A 121 6.79 -11.13 12.10
C MET A 121 7.07 -9.98 13.08
N ARG A 122 6.98 -8.74 12.58
CA ARG A 122 7.33 -7.54 13.35
C ARG A 122 6.17 -6.58 13.51
N GLY A 123 5.22 -6.60 12.56
CA GLY A 123 4.02 -5.81 12.66
C GLY A 123 2.78 -6.60 12.27
N MET A 124 1.62 -6.08 12.65
CA MET A 124 0.33 -6.58 12.19
C MET A 124 -0.58 -5.41 11.85
N PHE A 125 -0.98 -5.29 10.58
CA PHE A 125 -2.12 -4.45 10.26
C PHE A 125 -3.39 -5.13 10.77
N VAL A 126 -4.25 -4.40 11.45
CA VAL A 126 -5.52 -4.90 12.00
C VAL A 126 -6.64 -3.92 11.69
N ALA A 127 -7.85 -4.44 11.45
CA ALA A 127 -9.01 -3.61 11.16
C ALA A 127 -10.33 -4.28 11.55
N GLU A 128 -11.39 -3.46 11.55
CA GLU A 128 -12.77 -3.86 11.87
C GLU A 128 -12.89 -4.48 13.27
N PRO A 129 -12.76 -3.65 14.32
CA PRO A 129 -12.93 -4.08 15.70
C PRO A 129 -14.37 -4.58 15.98
N LYS A 130 -14.49 -5.54 16.88
CA LYS A 130 -15.75 -6.00 17.46
C LYS A 130 -16.26 -4.95 18.45
N GLY A 131 -16.91 -3.93 17.93
CA GLY A 131 -17.46 -2.81 18.71
C GLY A 131 -16.76 -1.49 18.42
N LEU A 132 -17.36 -0.41 18.93
CA LEU A 132 -16.83 0.95 18.81
C LEU A 132 -16.41 1.45 20.20
N SER A 133 -15.16 1.86 20.32
CA SER A 133 -14.64 2.56 21.50
C SER A 133 -13.71 3.68 21.02
N PRO A 134 -13.70 4.87 21.65
CA PRO A 134 -12.74 5.93 21.33
C PRO A 134 -11.28 5.47 21.36
N ASP A 135 -10.95 4.52 22.24
CA ASP A 135 -9.59 3.99 22.41
C ASP A 135 -9.27 2.83 21.44
N LEU A 136 -10.22 2.44 20.60
CA LEU A 136 -10.10 1.30 19.70
C LEU A 136 -10.20 1.75 18.24
N PRO A 137 -9.06 2.01 17.58
CA PRO A 137 -9.06 2.49 16.21
C PRO A 137 -9.70 1.47 15.27
N ARG A 138 -10.44 1.96 14.27
CA ARG A 138 -11.10 1.11 13.27
C ARG A 138 -10.10 0.34 12.40
N ALA A 139 -8.90 0.89 12.21
CA ALA A 139 -7.75 0.21 11.62
C ALA A 139 -6.45 0.77 12.23
N THR A 140 -5.43 -0.07 12.42
CA THR A 140 -4.12 0.35 12.93
C THR A 140 -3.02 -0.69 12.63
N ILE A 141 -1.78 -0.38 13.01
CA ILE A 141 -0.60 -1.25 12.91
C ILE A 141 -0.12 -1.53 14.34
N LEU A 142 -0.10 -2.81 14.70
CA LEU A 142 0.46 -3.27 15.97
C LEU A 142 1.96 -3.57 15.78
N ASP A 143 2.82 -2.98 16.58
CA ASP A 143 4.22 -3.42 16.72
C ASP A 143 4.28 -4.71 17.56
N LEU A 144 4.50 -5.84 16.91
CA LEU A 144 4.49 -7.15 17.56
C LEU A 144 5.72 -7.40 18.45
N THR A 145 6.74 -6.53 18.41
CA THR A 145 7.90 -6.64 19.29
C THR A 145 7.62 -6.15 20.72
N ILE A 146 6.59 -5.31 20.89
CA ILE A 146 6.19 -4.74 22.17
C ILE A 146 4.72 -5.03 22.52
N THR A 147 3.89 -5.34 21.52
CA THR A 147 2.47 -5.66 21.68
C THR A 147 2.23 -7.13 21.37
N PRO A 148 2.33 -8.03 22.36
CA PRO A 148 2.00 -9.43 22.17
C PRO A 148 0.49 -9.56 21.89
N ILE A 149 0.13 -10.36 20.88
CA ILE A 149 -1.26 -10.58 20.51
C ILE A 149 -1.77 -11.94 20.99
N SER A 150 -3.06 -12.01 21.30
CA SER A 150 -3.78 -13.25 21.58
C SER A 150 -5.08 -13.27 20.78
N LEU A 151 -5.31 -14.31 20.00
CA LEU A 151 -6.53 -14.47 19.19
C LEU A 151 -7.82 -14.44 20.02
N LYS A 152 -7.75 -14.78 21.31
CA LYS A 152 -8.92 -14.77 22.20
C LYS A 152 -9.35 -13.36 22.58
N THR A 153 -8.39 -12.43 22.65
CA THR A 153 -8.61 -11.07 23.16
C THR A 153 -8.40 -10.00 22.10
N LEU A 154 -7.89 -10.36 20.92
CA LEU A 154 -7.71 -9.42 19.82
C LEU A 154 -9.08 -8.89 19.38
N PRO A 155 -9.31 -7.57 19.46
CA PRO A 155 -10.64 -7.01 19.20
C PRO A 155 -10.96 -6.95 17.71
N TRP A 156 -9.94 -6.89 16.84
CA TRP A 156 -10.10 -6.80 15.39
C TRP A 156 -10.44 -8.14 14.73
N THR A 157 -11.28 -8.07 13.70
CA THR A 157 -11.69 -9.23 12.89
C THR A 157 -10.87 -9.39 11.62
N GLN A 158 -10.16 -8.35 11.21
CA GLN A 158 -9.27 -8.38 10.06
C GLN A 158 -7.85 -8.18 10.54
N GLY A 159 -6.91 -8.87 9.90
CA GLY A 159 -5.52 -8.53 10.11
C GLY A 159 -4.54 -9.38 9.34
N VAL A 160 -3.35 -8.81 9.17
CA VAL A 160 -2.27 -9.37 8.37
C VAL A 160 -0.98 -9.13 9.12
N GLN A 161 -0.37 -10.19 9.65
CA GLN A 161 1.00 -10.10 10.17
C GLN A 161 1.99 -9.99 9.03
N SER A 162 2.96 -9.10 9.15
CA SER A 162 3.99 -8.92 8.14
C SER A 162 5.36 -8.57 8.72
N TYR A 163 6.33 -8.43 7.82
CA TYR A 163 7.71 -8.15 8.09
C TYR A 163 8.34 -7.24 7.01
N PRO A 164 9.29 -6.38 7.37
CA PRO A 164 9.50 -5.81 8.70
C PRO A 164 8.52 -4.66 8.99
N LEU A 165 8.45 -4.26 10.25
CA LEU A 165 8.03 -2.88 10.57
C LEU A 165 9.16 -1.96 10.06
N LEU A 166 8.82 -0.95 9.26
CA LEU A 166 9.78 -0.01 8.66
C LEU A 166 10.03 1.17 9.59
N LEU A 167 8.94 1.79 10.05
CA LEU A 167 8.91 2.96 10.91
C LEU A 167 7.92 2.68 12.05
N ASP A 168 8.34 2.93 13.29
CA ASP A 168 7.45 2.88 14.44
C ASP A 168 6.91 4.27 14.82
N TYR A 169 5.86 4.30 15.65
CA TYR A 169 5.18 5.53 16.12
C TYR A 169 6.09 6.48 16.92
N LYS A 170 7.31 6.06 17.29
CA LYS A 170 8.31 6.93 17.93
C LYS A 170 9.25 7.57 16.90
N GLY A 171 9.02 7.30 15.61
CA GLY A 171 9.85 7.77 14.51
C GLY A 171 11.15 6.98 14.35
N HIS A 172 11.30 5.79 14.95
CA HIS A 172 12.50 4.98 14.75
C HIS A 172 12.42 4.15 13.48
N ILE A 173 13.53 4.11 12.74
CA ILE A 173 13.71 3.17 11.63
C ILE A 173 13.98 1.79 12.23
N ARG A 174 13.16 0.81 11.84
CA ARG A 174 13.13 -0.55 12.42
C ARG A 174 13.73 -1.62 11.52
N VAL A 175 14.40 -1.17 10.46
CA VAL A 175 15.13 -1.98 9.49
C VAL A 175 16.60 -1.57 9.45
N ARG A 176 17.46 -2.52 9.12
CA ARG A 176 18.88 -2.25 8.88
C ARG A 176 19.11 -1.97 7.41
N ASP A 177 20.16 -1.21 7.15
CA ASP A 177 20.66 -0.98 5.80
C ASP A 177 21.07 -2.30 5.12
N SER A 178 20.79 -2.37 3.82
CA SER A 178 21.14 -3.47 2.93
C SER A 178 21.09 -2.99 1.48
N ASN A 179 21.77 -3.67 0.57
CA ASN A 179 21.76 -3.37 -0.86
C ASN A 179 20.57 -3.99 -1.64
N LYS A 180 19.55 -4.52 -0.95
CA LYS A 180 18.47 -5.27 -1.59
C LYS A 180 17.31 -4.37 -1.98
N THR A 181 17.16 -4.14 -3.28
CA THR A 181 16.03 -3.41 -3.84
C THR A 181 14.96 -4.36 -4.39
N ALA A 182 13.71 -3.92 -4.40
CA ALA A 182 12.57 -4.63 -4.97
C ALA A 182 11.38 -3.67 -5.08
N GLN A 183 10.38 -4.02 -5.89
CA GLN A 183 9.06 -3.41 -5.78
C GLN A 183 8.48 -3.65 -4.39
N ARG A 184 7.79 -2.67 -3.82
CA ARG A 184 7.30 -2.70 -2.44
C ARG A 184 5.81 -2.37 -2.40
N THR A 185 5.10 -3.06 -1.53
CA THR A 185 3.83 -2.59 -0.98
C THR A 185 4.03 -2.31 0.51
N VAL A 186 3.62 -1.14 0.96
CA VAL A 186 3.66 -0.72 2.37
C VAL A 186 2.28 -0.27 2.79
N ILE A 187 1.87 -0.69 3.98
CA ILE A 187 0.73 -0.10 4.67
C ILE A 187 1.25 0.80 5.78
N ALA A 188 0.73 2.02 5.87
CA ALA A 188 1.19 3.04 6.78
C ALA A 188 0.03 3.75 7.46
N ILE A 189 0.35 4.49 8.51
CA ILE A 189 -0.58 5.38 9.21
C ILE A 189 0.04 6.78 9.16
N ASP A 190 -0.72 7.77 8.71
CA ASP A 190 -0.30 9.17 8.83
C ASP A 190 -0.62 9.75 10.22
N ARG A 191 -0.08 10.93 10.52
CA ARG A 191 -0.33 11.63 11.79
C ARG A 191 -1.81 11.96 12.06
N ASN A 192 -2.66 11.91 11.05
CA ASN A 192 -4.10 12.15 11.17
C ASN A 192 -4.90 10.85 11.36
N GLY A 193 -4.22 9.69 11.42
CA GLY A 193 -4.86 8.39 11.60
C GLY A 193 -5.46 7.79 10.32
N ASN A 194 -5.16 8.35 9.15
CA ASN A 194 -5.53 7.73 7.89
C ASN A 194 -4.62 6.52 7.64
N ILE A 195 -5.16 5.51 6.95
CA ILE A 195 -4.39 4.39 6.46
C ILE A 195 -3.91 4.72 5.04
N LEU A 196 -2.61 4.61 4.82
CA LEU A 196 -2.00 4.78 3.51
C LEU A 196 -1.53 3.45 2.95
N ILE A 197 -1.79 3.20 1.68
CA ILE A 197 -1.24 2.08 0.92
C ILE A 197 -0.29 2.68 -0.11
N LEU A 198 0.98 2.32 -0.01
CA LEU A 198 2.03 2.82 -0.90
C LEU A 198 2.56 1.65 -1.73
N ASN A 199 2.57 1.81 -3.06
CA ASN A 199 3.09 0.81 -3.98
C ASN A 199 4.11 1.46 -4.93
N THR A 200 5.29 0.86 -5.03
CA THR A 200 6.37 1.38 -5.90
C THR A 200 6.23 0.83 -7.31
N SER A 201 6.49 1.67 -8.31
CA SER A 201 6.44 1.25 -9.71
C SER A 201 7.72 0.51 -10.11
N GLU A 202 8.86 1.00 -9.65
CA GLU A 202 10.17 0.44 -9.90
C GLU A 202 10.70 -0.35 -8.69
N ALA A 203 11.81 -1.05 -8.91
CA ALA A 203 12.56 -1.75 -7.88
C ALA A 203 13.73 -0.91 -7.37
N TYR A 204 13.50 0.38 -7.08
CA TYR A 204 14.55 1.31 -6.67
C TYR A 204 14.88 1.18 -5.18
N PHE A 205 13.86 1.14 -4.32
CA PHE A 205 14.06 1.25 -2.88
C PHE A 205 14.60 -0.03 -2.20
N THR A 206 15.64 0.16 -1.39
CA THR A 206 15.90 -0.73 -0.25
C THR A 206 14.85 -0.50 0.83
N LEU A 207 14.64 -1.45 1.74
CA LEU A 207 13.70 -1.25 2.85
C LEU A 207 14.14 -0.09 3.78
N TYR A 208 15.45 0.07 3.95
CA TYR A 208 16.03 1.12 4.78
C TYR A 208 15.83 2.51 4.17
N ASP A 209 16.16 2.66 2.88
CA ASP A 209 15.93 3.92 2.16
C ASP A 209 14.45 4.26 2.09
N PHE A 210 13.58 3.26 1.89
CA PHE A 210 12.14 3.53 1.87
C PHE A 210 11.66 4.01 3.24
N ALA A 211 12.14 3.42 4.34
CA ALA A 211 11.79 3.86 5.68
C ALA A 211 12.27 5.30 5.96
N LEU A 212 13.48 5.67 5.49
CA LEU A 212 13.99 7.04 5.59
C LEU A 212 13.15 8.03 4.78
N PHE A 213 12.82 7.67 3.53
CA PHE A 213 11.93 8.46 2.68
C PHE A 213 10.57 8.68 3.33
N LEU A 214 9.90 7.61 3.79
CA LEU A 214 8.57 7.70 4.42
C LEU A 214 8.59 8.62 5.63
N LYS A 215 9.61 8.48 6.50
CA LYS A 215 9.78 9.31 7.71
C LYS A 215 9.92 10.79 7.39
N ALA A 216 10.59 11.15 6.30
CA ALA A 216 10.89 12.52 5.94
C ALA A 216 9.91 13.14 4.93
N SER A 217 9.09 12.31 4.27
CA SER A 217 8.12 12.74 3.26
C SER A 217 7.03 13.67 3.82
N ALA A 218 6.45 14.49 2.96
CA ALA A 218 5.29 15.32 3.28
C ALA A 218 3.97 14.52 3.35
N LEU A 219 4.03 13.18 3.28
CA LEU A 219 2.90 12.30 3.55
C LEU A 219 2.61 12.15 5.06
N GLU A 220 3.48 12.71 5.92
CA GLU A 220 3.33 12.73 7.37
C GLU A 220 3.15 11.35 8.00
N ILE A 221 3.95 10.38 7.53
CA ILE A 221 3.88 9.00 8.02
C ILE A 221 4.32 8.93 9.49
N ASP A 222 3.47 8.34 10.33
CA ASP A 222 3.74 8.04 11.74
C ASP A 222 4.32 6.63 11.91
N SER A 223 3.71 5.64 11.26
CA SER A 223 4.18 4.25 11.29
C SER A 223 3.97 3.56 9.94
N ALA A 224 4.83 2.59 9.63
CA ALA A 224 4.80 1.89 8.35
C ALA A 224 5.21 0.42 8.50
N LEU A 225 4.42 -0.46 7.90
CA LEU A 225 4.62 -1.90 7.86
C LEU A 225 4.77 -2.34 6.40
N ASN A 226 5.90 -2.99 6.11
CA ASN A 226 6.12 -3.58 4.80
C ASN A 226 5.24 -4.82 4.60
N LEU A 227 4.67 -4.97 3.40
CA LEU A 227 3.92 -6.15 2.95
C LEU A 227 4.75 -6.96 1.96
N ASP A 228 4.14 -7.96 1.31
CA ASP A 228 4.88 -8.73 0.30
C ASP A 228 5.30 -7.81 -0.86
N GLY A 229 6.51 -8.05 -1.36
CA GLY A 229 7.19 -7.20 -2.34
C GLY A 229 7.42 -7.92 -3.66
N GLY A 230 8.30 -7.37 -4.50
CA GLY A 230 8.66 -7.98 -5.77
C GLY A 230 7.43 -8.15 -6.68
N THR A 231 7.28 -9.34 -7.25
CA THR A 231 6.18 -9.68 -8.17
C THR A 231 4.81 -9.66 -7.52
N GLU A 232 4.75 -9.72 -6.20
CA GLU A 232 3.53 -9.71 -5.41
C GLU A 232 3.09 -8.30 -5.05
N ALA A 233 3.96 -7.28 -5.22
CA ALA A 233 3.64 -5.89 -4.94
C ALA A 233 2.64 -5.36 -5.96
N GLN A 234 1.34 -5.47 -5.65
CA GLN A 234 0.26 -5.16 -6.57
C GLN A 234 -0.79 -4.30 -5.90
N LEU A 235 -1.22 -3.26 -6.60
CA LEU A 235 -2.32 -2.38 -6.24
C LEU A 235 -3.22 -2.21 -7.47
N TYR A 236 -4.50 -2.46 -7.28
CA TYR A 236 -5.51 -2.24 -8.31
C TYR A 236 -6.61 -1.32 -7.75
N ILE A 237 -6.86 -0.23 -8.46
CA ILE A 237 -7.91 0.73 -8.15
C ILE A 237 -8.90 0.72 -9.31
N LYS A 238 -10.18 0.49 -8.99
CA LYS A 238 -11.27 0.52 -9.97
C LYS A 238 -12.52 1.11 -9.34
N THR A 239 -12.85 2.34 -9.73
CA THR A 239 -14.13 3.01 -9.47
C THR A 239 -14.89 3.20 -10.78
N GLU A 240 -16.05 3.86 -10.75
CA GLU A 240 -16.85 4.13 -11.96
C GLU A 240 -16.06 4.94 -13.00
N ASP A 241 -15.39 6.02 -12.58
CA ASP A 241 -14.71 6.97 -13.49
C ASP A 241 -13.17 6.86 -13.45
N PHE A 242 -12.62 5.84 -12.79
CA PHE A 242 -11.17 5.74 -12.62
C PHE A 242 -10.72 4.29 -12.50
N GLU A 243 -9.70 3.95 -13.27
CA GLU A 243 -9.06 2.64 -13.23
C GLU A 243 -7.55 2.80 -13.39
N THR A 244 -6.79 2.24 -12.45
CA THR A 244 -5.33 2.20 -12.55
C THR A 244 -4.76 0.99 -11.83
N PHE A 245 -3.58 0.56 -12.29
CA PHE A 245 -2.78 -0.48 -11.68
C PHE A 245 -1.43 0.11 -11.25
N SER A 246 -0.93 -0.31 -10.11
CA SER A 246 0.46 -0.08 -9.71
C SER A 246 1.13 -1.43 -9.42
N PRO A 247 2.34 -1.68 -9.96
CA PRO A 247 3.13 -0.84 -10.86
C PRO A 247 2.44 -0.50 -12.20
N SER A 248 2.63 0.72 -12.72
CA SER A 248 1.95 1.18 -13.95
C SER A 248 2.32 0.37 -15.21
N SER A 249 3.51 -0.23 -15.22
CA SER A 249 3.98 -1.18 -16.25
C SER A 249 3.10 -2.43 -16.37
N TRP A 250 2.24 -2.68 -15.38
CA TRP A 250 1.29 -3.79 -15.38
C TRP A 250 0.01 -3.43 -16.14
N GLY A 251 -0.36 -2.16 -16.21
CA GLY A 251 -1.48 -1.67 -17.01
C GLY A 251 -1.19 -1.62 -18.51
N SER A 252 0.07 -1.35 -18.90
CA SER A 252 0.48 -1.26 -20.31
C SER A 252 0.73 -2.62 -20.98
N ARG A 253 0.77 -3.72 -20.21
CA ARG A 253 0.83 -5.11 -20.69
C ARG A 253 -0.56 -5.75 -20.60
N LEU A 254 -1.48 -5.29 -21.46
CA LEU A 254 -2.82 -5.88 -21.75
C LEU A 254 -3.08 -7.24 -21.07
N GLY A 255 -3.68 -7.27 -19.88
CA GLY A 255 -4.31 -8.41 -19.16
C GLY A 255 -3.48 -9.67 -18.89
N ASN A 256 -2.77 -10.18 -19.88
CA ASN A 256 -2.15 -11.50 -19.96
C ASN A 256 -0.98 -11.71 -19.00
N LEU A 257 -0.32 -10.65 -18.51
CA LEU A 257 0.77 -10.83 -17.53
C LEU A 257 0.20 -11.13 -16.14
N LEU A 258 -0.86 -10.43 -15.72
CA LEU A 258 -1.40 -10.54 -14.35
C LEU A 258 -2.22 -11.79 -14.16
N ASP A 259 -2.76 -12.30 -15.25
CA ASP A 259 -3.48 -13.56 -15.28
C ASP A 259 -2.55 -14.78 -15.27
N GLN A 260 -1.22 -14.59 -15.33
CA GLN A 260 -0.29 -15.72 -15.17
C GLN A 260 -0.26 -16.23 -13.72
N PRO A 261 -0.32 -17.55 -13.50
CA PRO A 261 -0.38 -18.15 -12.17
C PRO A 261 0.74 -17.73 -11.21
N GLN A 262 1.90 -17.33 -11.73
CA GLN A 262 3.05 -16.89 -10.93
C GLN A 262 2.83 -15.55 -10.22
N PHE A 263 1.86 -14.74 -10.64
CA PHE A 263 1.53 -13.44 -10.02
C PHE A 263 0.24 -13.49 -9.20
N TRP A 264 -0.34 -14.67 -9.04
CA TRP A 264 -1.61 -14.83 -8.33
C TRP A 264 -1.43 -14.65 -6.83
N LEU A 265 -2.38 -13.94 -6.23
CA LEU A 265 -2.38 -13.60 -4.81
C LEU A 265 -3.32 -14.57 -4.07
N PRO A 266 -2.84 -15.32 -3.05
CA PRO A 266 -3.69 -16.14 -2.19
C PRO A 266 -4.51 -15.31 -1.18
N THR A 267 -4.01 -14.14 -0.81
CA THR A 267 -4.65 -13.19 0.10
C THR A 267 -4.50 -11.78 -0.44
N VAL A 268 -5.58 -11.02 -0.34
CA VAL A 268 -5.61 -9.60 -0.63
C VAL A 268 -6.20 -8.84 0.55
N VAL A 269 -5.88 -7.56 0.60
CA VAL A 269 -6.62 -6.58 1.40
C VAL A 269 -7.42 -5.71 0.44
N ALA A 270 -8.69 -5.52 0.75
CA ALA A 270 -9.61 -4.72 -0.04
C ALA A 270 -10.21 -3.60 0.81
N VAL A 271 -10.36 -2.42 0.21
CA VAL A 271 -10.96 -1.24 0.86
C VAL A 271 -12.36 -1.03 0.30
N PHE A 272 -13.34 -0.84 1.18
CA PHE A 272 -14.73 -0.60 0.84
C PHE A 272 -15.23 0.68 1.50
N PRO A 273 -16.10 1.46 0.86
CA PRO A 273 -16.85 2.49 1.59
C PRO A 273 -17.70 1.81 2.68
N ARG A 274 -17.76 2.41 3.86
CA ARG A 274 -18.71 1.98 4.89
C ARG A 274 -20.12 2.33 4.43
N LYS A 275 -21.06 1.43 4.67
CA LYS A 275 -22.48 1.74 4.54
C LYS A 275 -22.84 2.74 5.64
N GLU A 276 -23.56 3.79 5.28
CA GLU A 276 -24.16 4.73 6.23
C GLU A 276 -25.15 4.03 7.16
#